data_AF-A0A5C7T4C7-F1
#
_entry.id   AF-A0A5C7T4C7-F1
#
_cell.length_a   1.000
_cell.length_b   1.000
_cell.length_c   1.000
_cell.angle_alpha   90.00
_cell.angle_beta   90.00
_cell.angle_gamma   90.00
#
_symmetry.space_group_name_H-M   'P 1'
#
loop_
_entity.id
_entity.type
_entity.pdbx_description
1 polymer ?
#
loop_
_entity_poly.entity_id
_entity_poly.type
_entity_poly.pdbx_seq_one_letter_code
_entity_poly.pdbx_strand_id
1 'polypeptide(L)'
;MIDISLNHAAQVVSQIGEDIAEHYQYLEELNALDFTKEDQALYAIRKWLLTPLNPHFKETEIGRYQKKEACRYCLTMGKPFGNVWLPGIDGDSSFKQYSMEHWKKEMVRFQLLLWTELFPDDPYRPANLSQYRQRVDWNFVHFPHMPEMWGGAEYKPW
;
A
#
# COMPACT_ATOMS: atom_id res chain seq x y z
N MET A 1 21.83 -5.66 3.79
CA MET A 1 20.66 -5.23 4.57
C MET A 1 19.78 -4.43 3.62
N ILE A 2 18.47 -4.63 3.66
CA ILE A 2 17.49 -3.98 2.80
C ILE A 2 16.94 -2.79 3.56
N ASP A 3 17.21 -1.60 3.07
CA ASP A 3 16.64 -0.37 3.61
C ASP A 3 15.18 -0.25 3.14
N ILE A 4 14.26 0.00 4.07
CA ILE A 4 12.83 0.19 3.78
C ILE A 4 12.29 1.42 4.50
N SER A 5 11.24 2.00 3.94
CA SER A 5 10.34 2.91 4.66
C SER A 5 8.92 2.36 4.61
N LEU A 6 8.25 2.33 5.76
CA LEU A 6 6.83 1.94 5.82
C LEU A 6 5.93 2.89 5.00
N ASN A 7 6.41 4.11 4.75
CA ASN A 7 5.72 5.07 3.89
C ASN A 7 5.65 4.59 2.43
N HIS A 8 6.66 3.85 1.96
CA HIS A 8 6.65 3.32 0.59
C HIS A 8 5.50 2.32 0.40
N ALA A 9 5.22 1.49 1.40
CA ALA A 9 4.06 0.60 1.37
C ALA A 9 2.75 1.41 1.40
N ALA A 10 2.66 2.44 2.24
CA ALA A 10 1.48 3.30 2.32
C ALA A 10 1.12 4.01 1.01
N GLN A 11 2.13 4.43 0.23
CA GLN A 11 1.95 5.03 -1.09
C GLN A 11 1.33 4.07 -2.12
N VAL A 12 1.39 2.75 -1.90
CA VAL A 12 0.84 1.78 -2.85
C VAL A 12 -0.68 1.85 -2.87
N VAL A 13 -1.33 2.08 -1.73
CA VAL A 13 -2.80 2.14 -1.62
C VAL A 13 -3.37 3.54 -1.69
N SER A 14 -2.54 4.58 -1.81
CA SER A 14 -3.03 5.97 -1.76
C SER A 14 -3.94 6.34 -2.93
N GLN A 15 -3.86 5.63 -4.06
CA GLN A 15 -4.69 5.93 -5.24
C GLN A 15 -6.16 5.55 -5.06
N ILE A 16 -6.55 4.84 -4.01
CA ILE A 16 -7.95 4.50 -3.73
C ILE A 16 -8.51 5.27 -2.53
N GLY A 17 -7.81 6.31 -2.07
CA GLY A 17 -8.33 7.23 -1.05
C GLY A 17 -9.42 8.14 -1.60
N GLU A 18 -10.34 8.56 -0.71
CA GLU A 18 -11.48 9.43 -1.05
C GLU A 18 -11.05 10.70 -1.79
N ASP A 19 -10.00 11.38 -1.34
CA ASP A 19 -9.49 12.60 -1.98
C ASP A 19 -9.08 12.38 -3.45
N ILE A 20 -8.44 11.24 -3.74
CA ILE A 20 -8.04 10.88 -5.11
C ILE A 20 -9.27 10.50 -5.91
N ALA A 21 -10.19 9.75 -5.32
CA ALA A 21 -11.44 9.35 -5.96
C ALA A 21 -12.34 10.54 -6.30
N GLU A 22 -12.38 11.55 -5.44
CA GLU A 22 -13.07 12.81 -5.71
C GLU A 22 -12.37 13.59 -6.83
N HIS A 23 -11.04 13.74 -6.74
CA HIS A 23 -10.25 14.48 -7.74
C HIS A 23 -10.39 13.90 -9.15
N TYR A 24 -10.39 12.57 -9.28
CA TYR A 24 -10.50 11.85 -10.54
C TYR A 24 -11.93 11.37 -10.86
N GLN A 25 -12.93 11.85 -10.11
CA GLN A 25 -14.37 11.67 -10.40
C GLN A 25 -14.87 10.22 -10.41
N TYR A 26 -14.38 9.37 -9.51
CA TYR A 26 -14.89 8.00 -9.30
C TYR A 26 -15.32 7.71 -7.85
N LEU A 27 -15.48 8.73 -7.01
CA LEU A 27 -15.88 8.57 -5.61
C LEU A 27 -17.19 7.78 -5.43
N GLU A 28 -18.23 8.04 -6.23
CA GLU A 28 -19.50 7.29 -6.14
C GLU A 28 -19.30 5.80 -6.46
N GLU A 29 -18.46 5.49 -7.45
CA GLU A 29 -18.14 4.13 -7.81
C GLU A 29 -17.32 3.44 -6.72
N LEU A 30 -16.34 4.14 -6.12
CA LEU A 30 -15.59 3.64 -4.97
C LEU A 30 -16.54 3.31 -3.82
N ASN A 31 -17.41 4.24 -3.44
CA ASN A 31 -18.36 4.10 -2.33
C ASN A 31 -19.37 2.96 -2.51
N ALA A 32 -19.63 2.54 -3.76
CA ALA A 32 -20.52 1.43 -4.07
C ALA A 32 -19.87 0.03 -3.91
N LEU A 33 -18.56 -0.04 -3.68
CA LEU A 33 -17.82 -1.30 -3.55
C LEU A 33 -17.77 -1.80 -2.09
N ASP A 34 -17.39 -3.05 -1.93
CA ASP A 34 -17.15 -3.73 -0.67
C ASP A 34 -15.87 -4.56 -0.78
N PHE A 35 -14.78 -4.06 -0.22
CA PHE A 35 -13.45 -4.67 -0.35
C PHE A 35 -13.26 -5.90 0.53
N THR A 36 -14.26 -6.28 1.35
CA THR A 36 -14.30 -7.62 1.97
C THR A 36 -14.65 -8.71 0.95
N LYS A 37 -15.19 -8.33 -0.21
CA LYS A 37 -15.46 -9.21 -1.35
C LYS A 37 -14.31 -9.16 -2.33
N GLU A 38 -13.79 -10.34 -2.66
CA GLU A 38 -12.56 -10.49 -3.44
C GLU A 38 -12.69 -9.96 -4.88
N ASP A 39 -13.81 -10.23 -5.55
CA ASP A 39 -14.09 -9.76 -6.90
C ASP A 39 -14.12 -8.23 -7.00
N GLN A 40 -14.71 -7.56 -6.00
CA GLN A 40 -14.80 -6.11 -5.94
C GLN A 40 -13.47 -5.46 -5.57
N ALA A 41 -12.72 -6.07 -4.65
CA ALA A 41 -11.35 -5.63 -4.33
C ALA A 41 -10.43 -5.74 -5.56
N LEU A 42 -10.45 -6.87 -6.27
CA LEU A 42 -9.65 -7.07 -7.47
C LEU A 42 -10.03 -6.10 -8.60
N TYR A 43 -11.32 -5.79 -8.75
CA TYR A 43 -11.78 -4.76 -9.66
C TYR A 43 -11.12 -3.40 -9.37
N ALA A 44 -11.22 -2.92 -8.13
CA ALA A 44 -10.64 -1.65 -7.71
C ALA A 44 -9.12 -1.61 -7.88
N ILE A 45 -8.43 -2.69 -7.49
CA ILE A 45 -6.98 -2.82 -7.64
C ILE A 45 -6.57 -2.67 -9.11
N ARG A 46 -7.19 -3.44 -10.02
CA ARG A 46 -6.86 -3.40 -11.45
C ARG A 46 -7.18 -2.06 -12.08
N LYS A 47 -8.30 -1.46 -11.70
CA LYS A 47 -8.78 -0.20 -12.28
C LYS A 47 -7.94 1.00 -11.83
N TRP A 48 -7.64 1.12 -10.54
CA TRP A 48 -7.07 2.36 -9.97
C TRP A 48 -5.66 2.23 -9.40
N LEU A 49 -5.22 1.01 -9.04
CA LEU A 49 -3.88 0.81 -8.46
C LEU A 49 -2.85 0.26 -9.46
N LEU A 50 -3.28 -0.52 -10.45
CA LEU A 50 -2.40 -0.98 -11.54
C LEU A 50 -2.30 0.03 -12.69
N THR A 51 -3.31 0.88 -12.85
CA THR A 51 -3.35 1.89 -13.91
C THR A 51 -3.00 3.25 -13.31
N PRO A 52 -1.89 3.90 -13.72
CA PRO A 52 -1.55 5.21 -13.22
C PRO A 52 -2.65 6.21 -13.58
N LEU A 53 -3.29 6.82 -12.58
CA LEU A 53 -4.24 7.91 -12.79
C LEU A 53 -3.55 9.15 -13.39
N ASN A 54 -2.25 9.31 -13.11
CA ASN A 54 -1.39 10.29 -13.75
C ASN A 54 -0.53 9.63 -14.85
N PRO A 55 -0.81 9.88 -16.14
CA PRO A 55 -0.05 9.27 -17.24
C PRO A 55 1.41 9.75 -17.33
N HIS A 56 1.76 10.84 -16.63
CA HIS A 56 3.12 11.35 -16.55
C HIS A 56 3.93 10.71 -15.42
N PHE A 57 3.28 10.00 -14.49
CA PHE A 57 3.98 9.25 -13.46
C PHE A 57 4.49 7.93 -14.04
N LYS A 58 5.82 7.78 -14.07
CA LYS A 58 6.48 6.53 -14.44
C LYS A 58 7.18 5.96 -13.21
N GLU A 59 6.69 4.83 -12.72
CA GLU A 59 7.36 4.07 -11.67
C GLU A 59 8.72 3.57 -12.21
N THR A 60 9.80 3.82 -11.46
CA THR A 60 11.13 3.28 -11.79
C THR A 60 11.29 1.89 -11.19
N GLU A 61 12.22 1.09 -11.71
CA GLU A 61 12.51 -0.25 -11.16
C GLU A 61 12.91 -0.17 -9.69
N ILE A 62 13.72 0.82 -9.32
CA ILE A 62 14.15 1.05 -7.94
C ILE A 62 12.94 1.44 -7.06
N GLY A 63 12.08 2.35 -7.53
CA GLY A 63 10.86 2.72 -6.80
C GLY A 63 9.94 1.53 -6.56
N ARG A 64 9.72 0.72 -7.61
CA ARG A 64 8.93 -0.52 -7.53
C ARG A 64 9.55 -1.52 -6.55
N TYR A 65 10.87 -1.69 -6.57
CA TYR A 65 11.59 -2.54 -5.63
C TYR A 65 11.40 -2.07 -4.18
N GLN A 66 11.58 -0.78 -3.90
CA GLN A 66 11.40 -0.21 -2.56
C GLN A 66 9.98 -0.41 -2.03
N LYS A 67 8.96 -0.13 -2.85
CA LYS A 67 7.55 -0.37 -2.51
C LYS A 67 7.27 -1.84 -2.25
N LYS A 68 7.78 -2.74 -3.11
CA LYS A 68 7.63 -4.19 -2.95
C LYS A 68 8.19 -4.66 -1.61
N GLU A 69 9.42 -4.29 -1.29
CA GLU A 69 10.09 -4.73 -0.07
C GLU A 69 9.44 -4.14 1.19
N ALA A 70 8.97 -2.89 1.14
CA ALA A 70 8.18 -2.30 2.22
C ALA A 70 6.85 -3.03 2.43
N CYS A 71 6.11 -3.36 1.36
CA CYS A 71 4.88 -4.15 1.45
C CYS A 71 5.16 -5.54 2.05
N ARG A 72 6.22 -6.22 1.60
CA ARG A 72 6.62 -7.55 2.10
C ARG A 72 6.90 -7.50 3.60
N TYR A 73 7.64 -6.49 4.04
CA TYR A 73 7.94 -6.27 5.45
C TYR A 73 6.67 -6.06 6.29
N CYS A 74 5.77 -5.17 5.85
CA CYS A 74 4.50 -4.91 6.53
C CYS A 74 3.62 -6.16 6.64
N LEU A 75 3.45 -6.89 5.52
CA LEU A 75 2.69 -8.14 5.48
C LEU A 75 3.31 -9.22 6.39
N THR A 76 4.64 -9.33 6.43
CA THR A 76 5.35 -10.28 7.30
C THR A 76 5.12 -9.97 8.78
N MET A 77 5.09 -8.69 9.13
CA MET A 77 4.76 -8.21 10.48
C MET A 77 3.27 -8.33 10.82
N GLY A 78 2.43 -8.71 9.85
CA GLY A 78 0.97 -8.65 9.96
C GLY A 78 0.48 -7.23 10.29
N LYS A 79 1.15 -6.19 9.78
CA LYS A 79 0.77 -4.79 10.01
C LYS A 79 0.16 -4.22 8.73
N PRO A 80 -1.12 -3.79 8.77
CA PRO A 80 -1.70 -3.02 7.68
C PRO A 80 -0.86 -1.80 7.33
N PHE A 81 -0.80 -1.46 6.05
CA PHE A 81 -0.16 -0.26 5.54
C PHE A 81 -1.12 0.60 4.71
N GLY A 82 -0.82 1.90 4.68
CA GLY A 82 -1.71 2.90 4.10
C GLY A 82 -2.75 3.40 5.08
N ASN A 83 -3.05 4.69 4.95
CA ASN A 83 -4.06 5.37 5.73
C ASN A 83 -5.12 5.90 4.77
N VAL A 84 -5.90 4.98 4.21
CA VAL A 84 -6.99 5.27 3.26
C VAL A 84 -8.25 4.59 3.78
N TRP A 85 -9.38 5.28 3.69
CA TRP A 85 -10.68 4.67 3.94
C TRP A 85 -11.03 3.74 2.78
N LEU A 86 -11.35 2.49 3.10
CA LEU A 86 -11.67 1.43 2.16
C LEU A 86 -13.12 0.94 2.37
N PRO A 87 -13.99 1.07 1.36
CA PRO A 87 -15.37 0.62 1.41
C PRO A 87 -15.51 -0.83 1.90
N GLY A 88 -16.39 -1.06 2.87
CA GLY A 88 -16.65 -2.38 3.44
C GLY A 88 -15.64 -2.86 4.51
N ILE A 89 -14.38 -2.41 4.44
CA ILE A 89 -13.35 -2.70 5.45
C ILE A 89 -13.39 -1.67 6.58
N ASP A 90 -13.33 -0.39 6.22
CA ASP A 90 -13.55 0.70 7.15
C ASP A 90 -15.06 0.83 7.32
N GLY A 91 -15.52 0.49 8.52
CA GLY A 91 -16.96 0.46 8.82
C GLY A 91 -17.63 1.77 8.46
N ASP A 92 -18.82 1.68 7.89
CA ASP A 92 -19.68 2.84 7.74
C ASP A 92 -19.89 3.44 9.14
N SER A 93 -19.53 4.72 9.29
CA SER A 93 -19.52 5.47 10.56
C SER A 93 -20.86 5.40 11.33
N SER A 94 -21.90 4.90 10.68
CA SER A 94 -23.26 4.83 11.17
C SER A 94 -23.66 3.50 11.84
N PHE A 95 -23.09 2.31 11.53
CA PHE A 95 -23.74 1.05 11.98
C PHE A 95 -22.89 -0.20 12.27
N LYS A 96 -21.54 -0.19 12.19
CA LYS A 96 -20.76 -1.37 12.56
C LYS A 96 -19.53 -1.02 13.38
N GLN A 97 -19.59 -1.25 14.70
CA GLN A 97 -18.41 -1.40 15.55
C GLN A 97 -17.67 -2.68 15.15
N TYR A 98 -16.86 -2.60 14.09
CA TYR A 98 -15.89 -3.65 13.84
C TYR A 98 -14.79 -3.58 14.91
N SER A 99 -14.38 -4.74 15.42
CA SER A 99 -13.20 -4.78 16.29
C SER A 99 -11.97 -4.39 15.47
N MET A 100 -11.00 -3.74 16.13
CA MET A 100 -9.69 -3.45 15.54
C MET A 100 -9.04 -4.71 14.92
N GLU A 101 -9.30 -5.88 15.50
CA GLU A 101 -8.83 -7.16 14.97
C GLU A 101 -9.49 -7.55 13.65
N HIS A 102 -10.80 -7.32 13.52
CA HIS A 102 -11.52 -7.57 12.27
C HIS A 102 -11.02 -6.65 11.16
N TRP A 103 -10.94 -5.34 11.44
CA TRP A 103 -10.37 -4.37 10.51
C TRP A 103 -8.97 -4.78 10.05
N LYS A 104 -8.09 -5.12 11.00
CA LYS A 104 -6.72 -5.55 10.71
C LYS A 104 -6.69 -6.79 9.81
N LYS A 105 -7.57 -7.76 10.05
CA LYS A 105 -7.69 -8.98 9.25
C LYS A 105 -8.11 -8.67 7.81
N GLU A 106 -9.16 -7.89 7.62
CA GLU A 106 -9.67 -7.56 6.29
C GLU A 106 -8.69 -6.66 5.51
N MET A 107 -8.04 -5.71 6.18
CA MET A 107 -6.97 -4.90 5.58
C MET A 107 -5.80 -5.76 5.09
N VAL A 108 -5.32 -6.71 5.90
CA VAL A 108 -4.24 -7.62 5.49
C VAL A 108 -4.69 -8.50 4.33
N ARG A 109 -5.94 -8.98 4.34
CA ARG A 109 -6.51 -9.76 3.22
C ARG A 109 -6.52 -8.95 1.92
N PHE A 110 -7.01 -7.72 1.97
CA PHE A 110 -7.00 -6.80 0.83
C PHE A 110 -5.56 -6.55 0.31
N GLN A 111 -4.62 -6.30 1.21
CA GLN A 111 -3.22 -6.06 0.86
C GLN A 111 -2.50 -7.29 0.29
N LEU A 112 -2.94 -8.51 0.64
CA LEU A 112 -2.47 -9.73 -0.01
C LEU A 112 -3.01 -9.88 -1.43
N LEU A 113 -4.26 -9.48 -1.70
CA LEU A 113 -4.79 -9.40 -3.07
C LEU A 113 -4.01 -8.38 -3.90
N LEU A 114 -3.77 -7.21 -3.31
CA LEU A 114 -2.95 -6.15 -3.89
C LEU A 114 -1.54 -6.62 -4.24
N TRP A 115 -0.90 -7.41 -3.36
CA TRP A 115 0.40 -8.02 -3.63
C TRP A 115 0.35 -8.90 -4.89
N THR A 116 -0.61 -9.82 -4.96
CA THR A 116 -0.77 -10.76 -6.08
C THR A 116 -0.93 -10.03 -7.40
N GLU A 117 -1.67 -8.92 -7.42
CA GLU A 117 -1.89 -8.13 -8.63
C GLU A 117 -0.68 -7.26 -9.02
N LEU A 118 0.03 -6.67 -8.04
CA LEU A 118 1.20 -5.83 -8.31
C LEU A 118 2.46 -6.61 -8.67
N PHE A 119 2.60 -7.83 -8.13
CA PHE A 119 3.79 -8.66 -8.23
C PHE A 119 3.43 -10.09 -8.67
N PRO A 120 2.79 -10.28 -9.84
CA PRO A 120 2.28 -11.58 -10.27
C PRO A 120 3.37 -12.66 -10.41
N ASP A 121 4.60 -12.25 -10.73
CA ASP A 121 5.75 -13.15 -10.88
C ASP A 121 6.46 -13.49 -9.55
N ASP A 122 6.04 -12.90 -8.42
CA ASP A 122 6.67 -13.03 -7.11
C ASP A 122 5.61 -13.38 -6.05
N PRO A 123 5.20 -14.66 -5.93
CA PRO A 123 4.24 -15.09 -4.92
C PRO A 123 4.67 -14.66 -3.52
N TYR A 124 3.72 -14.20 -2.71
CA TYR A 124 4.03 -13.72 -1.37
C TYR A 124 4.72 -14.81 -0.54
N ARG A 125 5.86 -14.44 0.06
CA ARG A 125 6.60 -15.25 1.03
C ARG A 125 7.02 -14.34 2.18
N PRO A 126 6.81 -14.75 3.44
CA PRO A 126 7.29 -14.00 4.60
C PRO A 126 8.78 -13.69 4.47
N ALA A 127 9.14 -12.45 4.78
CA ALA A 127 10.50 -11.97 4.73
C ALA A 127 11.30 -12.43 5.96
N ASN A 128 12.61 -12.59 5.81
CA ASN A 128 13.49 -12.66 6.97
C ASN A 128 13.71 -11.25 7.51
N LEU A 129 12.99 -10.89 8.59
CA LEU A 129 13.00 -9.54 9.16
C LEU A 129 14.40 -9.06 9.58
N SER A 130 15.34 -9.97 9.89
CA SER A 130 16.72 -9.59 10.25
C SER A 130 17.51 -8.99 9.08
N GLN A 131 16.99 -9.10 7.86
CA GLN A 131 17.60 -8.53 6.66
C GLN A 131 17.17 -7.08 6.43
N TYR A 132 16.17 -6.56 7.15
CA TYR A 132 15.58 -5.25 6.93
C TYR A 132 16.07 -4.22 7.93
N ARG A 133 16.10 -2.95 7.51
CA ARG A 133 16.32 -1.79 8.38
C ARG A 133 15.44 -0.63 7.96
N GLN A 134 14.85 0.06 8.94
CA GLN A 134 14.00 1.21 8.65
C GLN A 134 14.84 2.47 8.44
N ARG A 135 14.90 2.95 7.20
CA ARG A 135 15.54 4.20 6.79
C ARG A 135 14.50 5.34 6.80
N VAL A 136 14.88 6.48 7.35
CA VAL A 136 13.95 7.57 7.71
C VAL A 136 14.31 8.95 7.16
N ASP A 137 15.44 9.10 6.46
CA ASP A 137 15.76 10.37 5.83
C ASP A 137 14.75 10.75 4.75
N TRP A 138 14.42 12.04 4.70
CA TRP A 138 13.27 12.56 3.99
C TRP A 138 13.27 12.23 2.49
N ASN A 139 14.40 12.39 1.79
CA ASN A 139 14.48 12.11 0.36
C ASN A 139 14.26 10.62 0.04
N PHE A 140 14.79 9.70 0.86
CA PHE A 140 14.52 8.28 0.70
C PHE A 140 13.04 7.98 0.92
N VAL A 141 12.43 8.54 1.97
CA VAL A 141 11.03 8.31 2.35
C VAL A 141 10.04 8.83 1.30
N HIS A 142 10.32 9.98 0.69
CA HIS A 142 9.40 10.65 -0.24
C HIS A 142 9.69 10.37 -1.71
N PHE A 143 10.93 10.05 -2.08
CA PHE A 143 11.33 9.80 -3.46
C PHE A 143 12.00 8.42 -3.62
N PRO A 144 11.29 7.31 -3.35
CA PRO A 144 11.84 5.95 -3.52
C PRO A 144 12.29 5.63 -4.96
N HIS A 145 11.85 6.43 -5.93
CA HIS A 145 12.15 6.22 -7.34
C HIS A 145 13.36 7.02 -7.84
N MET A 146 13.91 7.94 -7.03
CA MET A 146 15.01 8.86 -7.39
C MET A 146 16.22 8.69 -6.45
N PRO A 147 17.02 7.62 -6.61
CA PRO A 147 18.17 7.36 -5.75
C PRO A 147 19.22 8.48 -5.73
N GLU A 148 19.33 9.25 -6.81
CA GLU A 148 20.21 10.41 -6.92
C GLU A 148 19.85 11.55 -5.96
N MET A 149 18.61 11.59 -5.47
CA MET A 149 18.16 12.55 -4.47
C MET A 149 18.41 12.06 -3.05
N TRP A 150 18.69 10.77 -2.83
CA TRP A 150 18.85 10.22 -1.49
C TRP A 150 20.08 10.82 -0.83
N GLY A 151 19.89 11.36 0.38
CA GLY A 151 20.98 11.92 1.16
C GLY A 151 21.75 10.84 1.93
N GLY A 152 22.47 11.28 2.97
CA GLY A 152 23.02 10.38 3.97
C GLY A 152 21.92 9.55 4.62
N ALA A 153 22.14 8.25 4.77
CA ALA A 153 21.14 7.35 5.32
C ALA A 153 20.96 7.60 6.83
N GLU A 154 19.72 7.86 7.23
CA GLU A 154 19.32 7.97 8.63
C GLU A 154 18.38 6.82 8.99
N TYR A 155 18.50 6.31 10.21
CA TYR A 155 17.81 5.09 10.60
C TYR A 155 17.05 5.25 11.91
N LYS A 156 15.87 4.63 11.99
CA LYS A 156 15.13 4.55 13.24
C LYS A 156 15.84 3.60 14.21
N PRO A 157 16.05 3.97 15.48
CA PRO A 157 16.42 3.00 16.51
C PRO A 157 15.27 2.00 16.68
N TRP A 158 15.60 0.72 16.79
CA TRP A 158 14.62 -0.36 16.95
C TRP A 158 13.82 -0.24 18.24
#